data_AF-A0A6L9QKD3-F1
#
_entry.id   AF-A0A6L9QKD3-F1
#
_cell.length_a   1.000
_cell.length_b   1.000
_cell.length_c   1.000
_cell.angle_alpha   90.00
_cell.angle_beta   90.00
_cell.angle_gamma   90.00
#
_symmetry.space_group_name_H-M   'P 1'
#
loop_
_entity.id
_entity.type
_entity.pdbx_description
1 polymer ?
#
loop_
_entity_poly.entity_id
_entity_poly.type
_entity_poly.pdbx_seq_one_letter_code
_entity_poly.pdbx_strand_id
1 'polypeptide(L)'
;MTGNPLAAARPDRPPAGPDAPRPSLHDPERFGEVFDAHFAEIHGYAAKRLGPDAASDVASQTFLEAFRHRDRYDPARANVRTWLYGIATNLIGKHRRSEVRGLRARARLGPVRDEGGHADRVDARVSAQG
;
A
#
# COMPACT_ATOMS: atom_id res chain seq x y z
N MET A 1 11.67 -24.41 -20.27
CA MET A 1 11.03 -23.19 -20.83
C MET A 1 9.80 -22.90 -19.99
N THR A 2 9.72 -21.87 -19.15
CA THR A 2 10.47 -20.61 -19.11
C THR A 2 10.62 -20.21 -17.63
N GLY A 3 11.86 -20.19 -17.15
CA GLY A 3 12.18 -19.67 -15.83
C GLY A 3 11.95 -18.15 -15.81
N ASN A 4 11.34 -17.67 -14.73
CA ASN A 4 11.09 -16.26 -14.44
C ASN A 4 12.40 -15.44 -14.53
N PRO A 5 12.62 -14.61 -15.57
CA PRO A 5 13.80 -13.78 -15.68
C PRO A 5 13.40 -12.33 -15.38
N LEU A 6 13.05 -12.05 -14.12
CA LEU A 6 12.94 -10.67 -13.63
C LEU A 6 13.50 -10.53 -12.21
N ALA A 7 14.51 -11.32 -11.86
CA ALA A 7 15.48 -10.95 -10.84
C ALA A 7 16.57 -10.10 -11.53
N ALA A 8 16.19 -8.93 -12.05
CA ALA A 8 17.16 -7.93 -12.43
C ALA A 8 17.90 -7.53 -11.14
N ALA A 9 19.22 -7.73 -11.17
CA ALA A 9 20.14 -7.42 -10.09
C ALA A 9 19.81 -6.04 -9.51
N ARG A 10 19.49 -6.00 -8.21
CA ARG A 10 19.57 -4.74 -7.46
C ARG A 10 21.04 -4.35 -7.49
N PRO A 11 21.44 -3.20 -8.06
CA PRO A 11 22.81 -2.75 -7.93
C PRO A 11 23.13 -2.62 -6.45
N ASP A 12 24.31 -3.09 -6.05
CA ASP A 12 24.82 -3.01 -4.69
C ASP A 12 24.57 -1.62 -4.11
N ARG A 13 23.80 -1.59 -3.02
CA ARG A 13 23.55 -0.36 -2.27
C ARG A 13 24.87 0.09 -1.64
N PRO A 14 25.45 1.24 -2.02
CA PRO A 14 26.63 1.75 -1.33
C PRO A 14 26.28 2.09 0.12
N PRO A 15 27.23 1.94 1.07
CA PRO A 15 27.01 2.33 2.45
C PRO A 15 26.65 3.82 2.48
N ALA A 16 25.53 4.15 3.14
CA ALA A 16 25.09 5.53 3.33
C ALA A 16 26.09 6.26 4.25
N GLY A 17 27.16 6.79 3.65
CA GLY A 17 28.10 7.71 4.29
C GLY A 17 27.55 9.14 4.35
N PRO A 18 28.19 10.03 5.13
CA PRO A 18 27.79 11.44 5.23
C PRO A 18 27.88 12.23 3.91
N ASP A 19 28.57 11.67 2.91
CA ASP A 19 28.79 12.26 1.58
C ASP A 19 27.91 11.65 0.47
N ALA A 20 26.83 10.93 0.83
CA ALA A 20 25.88 10.43 -0.16
C ALA A 20 25.40 11.61 -1.05
N PRO A 21 25.40 11.44 -2.39
CA PRO A 21 24.91 12.47 -3.30
C PRO A 21 23.55 12.97 -2.81
N ARG A 22 23.36 14.29 -2.69
CA ARG A 22 22.03 14.82 -2.39
C ARG A 22 21.09 14.29 -3.46
N PRO A 23 20.04 13.53 -3.11
CA PRO A 23 19.14 13.03 -4.12
C PRO A 23 18.51 14.25 -4.79
N SER A 24 18.76 14.40 -6.09
CA SER A 24 18.12 15.45 -6.87
C SER A 24 16.68 14.98 -7.08
N LEU A 25 15.78 15.42 -6.22
CA LEU A 25 14.36 15.16 -6.38
C LEU A 25 13.83 15.65 -7.73
N HIS A 26 14.50 16.60 -8.37
CA HIS A 26 14.13 17.11 -9.69
C HIS A 26 14.65 16.26 -10.85
N ASP A 27 15.65 15.41 -10.62
CA ASP A 27 16.13 14.46 -11.61
C ASP A 27 15.34 13.14 -11.49
N PRO A 28 14.49 12.81 -12.48
CA PRO A 28 13.70 11.57 -12.43
C PRO A 28 14.58 10.32 -12.30
N GLU A 29 15.77 10.32 -12.90
CA GLU A 29 16.67 9.16 -12.90
C GLU A 29 17.26 8.93 -11.51
N ARG A 30 17.36 9.98 -10.67
CA ARG A 30 17.92 9.91 -9.31
C ARG A 30 16.88 9.79 -8.21
N PHE A 31 15.58 9.85 -8.53
CA PHE A 31 14.52 9.63 -7.55
C PHE A 31 14.58 8.22 -6.93
N GLY A 32 15.14 7.23 -7.64
CA GLY A 32 15.37 5.88 -7.11
C GLY A 32 16.19 5.89 -5.81
N GLU A 33 17.17 6.79 -5.68
CA GLU A 33 17.98 6.94 -4.47
C GLU A 33 17.11 7.32 -3.25
N VAL A 34 16.09 8.17 -3.46
CA VAL A 34 15.14 8.58 -2.41
C VAL A 34 14.26 7.41 -1.99
N PHE A 35 13.81 6.62 -2.98
CA PHE A 35 13.02 5.42 -2.73
C PHE A 35 13.80 4.43 -1.87
N ASP A 36 15.02 4.06 -2.29
CA ASP A 36 15.85 3.08 -1.58
C ASP A 36 16.25 3.55 -0.18
N ALA A 37 16.44 4.87 0.00
CA ALA A 37 16.75 5.45 1.29
C ALA A 37 15.56 5.42 2.27
N HIS A 38 14.33 5.64 1.81
CA HIS A 38 13.20 5.95 2.70
C HIS A 38 12.03 4.97 2.66
N PHE A 39 11.95 4.06 1.69
CA PHE A 39 10.79 3.18 1.53
C PHE A 39 10.51 2.33 2.78
N ALA A 40 11.55 1.71 3.35
CA ALA A 40 11.41 0.88 4.54
C ALA A 40 10.87 1.67 5.76
N GLU A 41 11.31 2.92 5.94
CA GLU A 41 10.85 3.78 7.03
C GLU A 41 9.39 4.18 6.86
N ILE A 42 8.97 4.54 5.64
CA ILE A 42 7.58 4.90 5.34
C ILE A 42 6.66 3.68 5.44
N HIS A 43 7.10 2.54 4.93
CA HIS A 43 6.36 1.27 5.08
C HIS A 43 6.16 0.92 6.55
N GLY A 44 7.23 0.94 7.35
CA GLY A 44 7.14 0.67 8.80
C GLY A 44 6.24 1.66 9.54
N TYR A 45 6.23 2.93 9.13
CA TYR A 45 5.35 3.94 9.69
C TYR A 45 3.87 3.68 9.37
N ALA A 46 3.55 3.28 8.14
CA ALA A 46 2.21 2.91 7.70
C ALA A 46 1.75 1.61 8.38
N ALA A 47 2.61 0.60 8.45
CA ALA A 47 2.33 -0.68 9.12
C ALA A 47 1.94 -0.50 10.59
N LYS A 48 2.64 0.40 11.32
CA LYS A 48 2.30 0.75 12.71
C LYS A 48 0.91 1.41 12.87
N ARG A 49 0.32 1.93 11.79
CA ARG A 49 -0.92 2.75 11.85
C ARG A 49 -2.13 2.09 11.20
N LEU A 50 -1.91 1.22 10.22
CA LEU A 50 -2.95 0.58 9.42
C LEU A 50 -2.79 -0.95 9.34
N GLY A 51 -1.72 -1.51 9.90
CA GLY A 51 -1.39 -2.93 9.74
C GLY A 51 -0.60 -3.22 8.46
N PRO A 52 -0.07 -4.44 8.33
CA PRO A 52 0.82 -4.83 7.23
C PRO A 52 0.13 -4.80 5.86
N ASP A 53 -1.15 -5.17 5.79
CA ASP A 53 -1.89 -5.30 4.53
C ASP A 53 -2.01 -3.96 3.78
N ALA A 54 -2.32 -2.88 4.52
CA ALA A 54 -2.45 -1.54 3.96
C ALA A 54 -1.10 -0.81 3.81
N ALA A 55 -0.03 -1.30 4.46
CA ALA A 55 1.26 -0.61 4.50
C ALA A 55 1.93 -0.51 3.13
N SER A 56 1.90 -1.61 2.36
CA SER A 56 2.53 -1.68 1.04
C SER A 56 1.90 -0.69 0.05
N ASP A 57 0.56 -0.62 0.03
CA ASP A 57 -0.17 0.32 -0.83
C ASP A 57 0.10 1.77 -0.43
N VAL A 58 0.01 2.10 0.86
CA VAL A 58 0.27 3.46 1.34
C VAL A 58 1.72 3.89 1.08
N ALA A 59 2.69 3.01 1.28
CA ALA A 59 4.08 3.31 0.98
C ALA A 59 4.26 3.58 -0.53
N SER A 60 3.77 2.66 -1.38
CA SER A 60 3.87 2.80 -2.83
C SER A 60 3.21 4.09 -3.35
N GLN A 61 1.99 4.40 -2.87
CA GLN A 61 1.30 5.64 -3.20
C GLN A 61 2.05 6.88 -2.70
N THR A 62 2.70 6.81 -1.53
CA THR A 62 3.51 7.93 -1.01
C THR A 62 4.62 8.30 -2.00
N PHE A 63 5.35 7.31 -2.51
CA PHE A 63 6.44 7.57 -3.47
C PHE A 63 5.92 7.95 -4.86
N LEU A 64 4.78 7.42 -5.29
CA LEU A 64 4.13 7.86 -6.52
C LEU A 64 3.73 9.34 -6.46
N GLU A 65 3.09 9.75 -5.37
CA GLU A 65 2.67 11.14 -5.17
C GLU A 65 3.88 12.06 -4.98
N ALA A 66 4.92 11.62 -4.28
CA ALA A 66 6.17 12.33 -4.18
C ALA A 66 6.82 12.53 -5.55
N PHE A 67 6.89 11.49 -6.39
CA PHE A 67 7.43 11.60 -7.74
C PHE A 67 6.63 12.58 -8.60
N ARG A 68 5.30 12.55 -8.54
CA ARG A 68 4.43 13.49 -9.27
C ARG A 68 4.59 14.94 -8.84
N HIS A 69 4.90 15.17 -7.57
CA HIS A 69 4.99 16.50 -6.98
C HIS A 69 6.42 16.96 -6.68
N ARG A 70 7.43 16.22 -7.14
CA ARG A 70 8.85 16.48 -6.87
C ARG A 70 9.29 17.88 -7.26
N ASP A 71 8.72 18.45 -8.32
CA ASP A 71 9.03 19.80 -8.78
C ASP A 71 8.58 20.91 -7.81
N ARG A 72 7.69 20.59 -6.87
CA ARG A 72 7.22 21.52 -5.82
C ARG A 72 7.95 21.35 -4.50
N TYR A 73 8.86 20.37 -4.40
CA TYR A 73 9.64 20.20 -3.19
C TYR A 73 10.62 21.37 -3.02
N ASP A 74 10.62 21.95 -1.83
CA ASP A 74 11.49 23.05 -1.45
C ASP A 74 12.32 22.62 -0.24
N PRO A 75 13.63 22.37 -0.41
CA PRO A 75 14.50 21.92 0.69
C PRO A 75 14.65 22.98 1.80
N ALA A 76 14.32 24.25 1.55
CA ALA A 76 14.33 25.28 2.58
C ALA A 76 13.15 25.14 3.56
N ARG A 77 12.06 24.46 3.16
CA ARG A 77 10.85 24.30 4.00
C ARG A 77 10.89 23.04 4.84
N ALA A 78 11.37 21.94 4.28
CA ALA A 78 11.45 20.66 4.96
C ALA A 78 12.50 19.76 4.29
N ASN A 79 13.14 18.89 5.06
CA ASN A 79 13.92 17.81 4.47
C ASN A 79 13.00 16.76 3.81
N VAL A 80 13.57 15.95 2.92
CA VAL A 80 12.85 14.93 2.14
C VAL A 80 12.06 13.98 3.02
N ARG A 81 12.67 13.53 4.13
CA ARG A 81 12.05 12.62 5.08
C ARG A 81 10.75 13.21 5.65
N THR A 82 10.80 14.42 6.19
CA THR A 82 9.62 15.12 6.73
C THR A 82 8.55 15.34 5.68
N TRP A 83 8.94 15.68 4.45
CA TRP A 83 8.01 15.83 3.33
C TRP A 83 7.29 14.53 2.98
N LEU A 84 8.01 13.40 2.88
CA LEU A 84 7.43 12.08 2.65
C LEU A 84 6.48 11.65 3.77
N TYR A 85 6.84 11.91 5.03
CA TYR A 85 5.93 11.64 6.16
C TYR A 85 4.65 12.46 6.09
N GLY A 86 4.70 13.69 5.60
CA GLY A 86 3.52 14.52 5.35
C GLY A 86 2.55 13.88 4.35
N ILE A 87 3.08 13.40 3.22
CA ILE A 87 2.30 12.69 2.20
C ILE A 87 1.69 11.41 2.79
N ALA A 88 2.52 10.57 3.44
CA ALA A 88 2.07 9.33 4.06
C ALA A 88 0.98 9.57 5.12
N THR A 89 1.11 10.62 5.95
CA THR A 89 0.12 10.98 6.98
C THR A 89 -1.23 11.33 6.35
N ASN A 90 -1.23 12.06 5.23
CA ASN A 90 -2.45 12.36 4.49
C ASN A 90 -3.12 11.09 3.95
N LEU A 91 -2.34 10.20 3.33
CA LEU A 91 -2.83 8.93 2.78
C LEU A 91 -3.42 8.03 3.87
N ILE A 92 -2.74 7.90 5.02
CA ILE A 92 -3.26 7.16 6.18
C ILE A 92 -4.58 7.75 6.67
N GLY A 93 -4.67 9.08 6.74
CA GLY A 93 -5.91 9.76 7.10
C GLY A 93 -7.04 9.48 6.11
N LYS A 94 -6.75 9.43 4.80
CA LYS A 94 -7.73 9.05 3.76
C LYS A 94 -8.18 7.60 3.94
N HIS A 95 -7.25 6.67 4.14
CA HIS A 95 -7.52 5.24 4.33
C HIS A 95 -8.50 5.00 5.49
N ARG A 96 -8.19 5.53 6.68
CA ARG A 96 -9.06 5.40 7.86
C ARG A 96 -10.47 5.95 7.63
N ARG A 97 -10.59 7.08 6.94
CA ARG A 97 -11.91 7.66 6.62
C ARG A 97 -12.70 6.77 5.64
N SER A 98 -12.04 6.11 4.71
CA SER A 98 -12.68 5.17 3.78
C SER A 98 -13.18 3.92 4.51
N GLU A 99 -12.36 3.33 5.40
CA GLU A 99 -12.77 2.19 6.23
C GLU A 99 -13.97 2.52 7.10
N VAL A 100 -13.95 3.66 7.82
CA VAL A 100 -15.07 4.10 8.66
C VAL A 100 -16.35 4.28 7.85
N ARG A 101 -16.27 4.83 6.63
CA ARG A 101 -17.43 4.94 5.74
C ARG A 101 -17.94 3.58 5.28
N GLY A 102 -17.04 2.66 4.93
CA GLY A 102 -17.38 1.29 4.55
C GLY A 102 -18.08 0.53 5.68
N LEU A 103 -17.54 0.60 6.90
CA LEU A 103 -18.15 0.00 8.10
C LEU A 103 -19.52 0.60 8.38
N ARG A 104 -19.69 1.93 8.29
CA ARG A 104 -20.99 2.59 8.45
C ARG A 104 -21.99 2.16 7.39
N ALA A 105 -21.56 2.00 6.13
CA ALA A 105 -22.42 1.51 5.06
C ALA A 105 -22.85 0.06 5.30
N ARG A 106 -21.94 -0.81 5.73
CA ARG A 106 -22.25 -2.21 6.09
C ARG A 106 -23.19 -2.30 7.29
N ALA A 107 -22.97 -1.47 8.32
CA ALA A 107 -23.87 -1.41 9.48
C ALA A 107 -25.29 -0.97 9.11
N ARG A 108 -25.45 -0.08 8.11
CA ARG A 108 -26.76 0.34 7.60
C ARG A 108 -27.49 -0.75 6.83
N LEU A 109 -26.78 -1.66 6.17
CA LEU A 109 -27.37 -2.78 5.42
C LEU A 109 -27.88 -3.91 6.34
N GLY A 110 -27.52 -3.89 7.63
CA GLY A 110 -27.81 -4.97 8.58
C GLY A 110 -27.02 -6.25 8.24
N PRO A 111 -27.02 -7.26 9.14
CA PRO A 111 -26.49 -8.58 8.78
C PRO A 111 -27.33 -9.14 7.63
N VAL A 112 -26.66 -9.59 6.55
CA VAL A 112 -27.30 -10.46 5.56
C VAL A 112 -27.80 -11.67 6.34
N ARG A 113 -29.12 -11.83 6.42
CA ARG A 113 -29.68 -13.07 6.96
C ARG A 113 -29.27 -14.16 5.98
N ASP A 114 -28.40 -15.05 6.44
CA ASP A 114 -28.15 -16.30 5.73
C ASP A 114 -29.43 -17.12 5.88
N GLU A 115 -30.33 -17.01 4.91
CA GLU A 115 -31.45 -17.92 4.77
C GLU A 115 -30.87 -19.28 4.34
N GLY A 116 -30.39 -20.03 5.32
CA GLY A 116 -30.03 -21.42 5.12
C GLY A 116 -31.23 -22.20 4.59
N GLY A 117 -31.04 -22.91 3.47
CA GLY A 117 -31.94 -23.99 3.07
C GLY A 117 -32.26 -24.08 1.57
N HIS A 118 -31.30 -24.49 0.74
CA HIS A 118 -31.62 -25.15 -0.54
C HIS A 118 -30.91 -26.49 -0.77
N ALA A 119 -30.11 -26.97 0.18
CA ALA A 119 -29.36 -28.23 0.00
C ALA A 119 -30.07 -29.50 0.51
N ASP A 120 -31.37 -29.44 0.83
CA ASP A 120 -32.08 -30.56 1.50
C ASP A 120 -33.38 -31.01 0.78
N ARG A 121 -33.38 -31.06 -0.56
CA ARG A 121 -34.55 -31.55 -1.34
C ARG A 121 -34.27 -32.62 -2.40
N VAL A 122 -33.25 -33.43 -2.23
CA VAL A 122 -33.03 -34.66 -3.01
C VAL A 122 -32.31 -35.61 -2.06
N ASP A 123 -32.96 -36.58 -1.42
CA ASP A 123 -33.53 -37.80 -2.02
C ASP A 123 -34.69 -38.38 -1.19
N ALA A 124 -35.92 -38.26 -1.70
CA ALA A 124 -37.03 -39.08 -1.22
C ALA A 124 -37.90 -39.52 -2.41
N ARG A 125 -37.28 -40.16 -3.42
CA ARG A 125 -37.99 -40.91 -4.47
C ARG A 125 -37.14 -42.05 -5.03
N VAL A 126 -36.88 -43.10 -4.25
CA VAL A 126 -36.87 -44.49 -4.76
C VAL A 126 -37.22 -45.45 -3.62
N SER A 127 -38.49 -45.79 -3.48
CA SER A 127 -38.96 -47.06 -2.88
C SER A 127 -40.44 -47.21 -3.21
N ALA A 128 -40.72 -47.57 -4.47
CA ALA A 128 -41.91 -48.29 -4.90
C ALA A 128 -41.90 -48.39 -6.44
N GLN A 129 -41.17 -49.36 -6.99
CA GLN A 129 -41.61 -50.22 -8.09
C GLN A 129 -40.46 -51.19 -8.43
N GLY A 130 -40.65 -52.50 -8.21
CA GLY A 130 -39.72 -53.55 -8.60
C GLY A 130 -39.56 -54.62 -7.53
#